data_AF-A0AA92NYZ2-F1
#
_entry.id   AF-A0AA92NYZ2-F1
#
_cell.length_a   1.000
_cell.length_b   1.000
_cell.length_c   1.000
_cell.angle_alpha   90.00
_cell.angle_beta   90.00
_cell.angle_gamma   90.00
#
_symmetry.space_group_name_H-M   'P 1'
#
loop_
_entity.id
_entity.type
_entity.pdbx_description
1 polymer ?
#
loop_
_entity_poly.entity_id
_entity_poly.type
_entity_poly.pdbx_seq_one_letter_code
_entity_poly.pdbx_strand_id
1 'polypeptide(L)'
;TSYIASNPIRYSANEEGTDVEKYVKKLQAVLMANDEESLSYDIIEDGSIDGEVFEYYYFDEDGQICIAEFKADECIAVYDTTVKAKLIAVIRYYTLTDATKNTKTMLVEVYDEQKITYLRQEGSALVLDTGREENPALHNITVQIKDQDGKVQQKPVVPWTHYVNRRRKHQQNRDDGMVEGMGDLSDLKHLMDAINKAVTGKVDVQEYFKNPKVLFEDLDLDDLILYDSEGNLITDVEKKKQYLAKMWSTSQILVGGKAVPITWDLQDQHEENTINRLIESLLDQTGTPHLRPDQVGTAPSGIALKIIFYHADIKAGMKMRHYGKGFRNRIRIITGMLNRKYKKQWDYQAVDVKFSKNMPVNLVEMVEIVTKLVGQLSHEERLALLPFVDDPRASREKLLEEQDEEAERRMRILDPDALENKEPIYDDAPPDDENSPDGDAA
;
A
#
# COMPACT_ATOMS: atom_id res chain seq x y z
N THR A 1 -1.20 -1.90 -3.05
CA THR A 1 -0.21 -1.95 -1.95
C THR A 1 0.96 -2.87 -2.29
N SER A 2 0.71 -4.14 -2.60
CA SER A 2 1.75 -5.17 -2.78
C SER A 2 2.82 -4.84 -3.82
N TYR A 3 2.49 -4.13 -4.91
CA TYR A 3 3.49 -3.71 -5.92
C TYR A 3 4.62 -2.81 -5.34
N ILE A 4 4.35 -2.09 -4.25
CA ILE A 4 5.28 -1.14 -3.60
C ILE A 4 5.84 -1.69 -2.29
N ALA A 5 5.00 -2.38 -1.51
CA ALA A 5 5.27 -2.73 -0.12
C ALA A 5 5.39 -4.25 0.12
N SER A 6 5.31 -5.09 -0.93
CA SER A 6 5.58 -6.53 -0.78
C SER A 6 7.04 -6.81 -0.44
N ASN A 7 7.94 -5.93 -0.87
CA ASN A 7 9.33 -5.98 -0.46
C ASN A 7 9.52 -4.96 0.68
N PRO A 8 10.28 -5.31 1.73
CA PRO A 8 10.57 -4.39 2.82
C PRO A 8 11.17 -3.07 2.33
N ILE A 9 10.76 -1.98 2.98
CA ILE A 9 11.32 -0.65 2.73
C ILE A 9 12.73 -0.64 3.33
N ARG A 10 13.75 -0.41 2.50
CA ARG A 10 15.14 -0.43 2.94
C ARG A 10 15.57 0.95 3.42
N TYR A 11 16.21 0.98 4.58
CA TYR A 11 16.82 2.18 5.17
C TYR A 11 18.33 2.09 5.02
N SER A 12 18.92 2.92 4.14
CA SER A 12 20.37 2.90 3.87
C SER A 12 21.06 4.16 4.37
N ALA A 13 22.26 4.02 4.93
CA ALA A 13 23.12 5.16 5.26
C ALA A 13 23.60 5.86 3.98
N ASN A 14 23.64 7.19 4.01
CA ASN A 14 24.20 8.02 2.93
C ASN A 14 25.69 8.31 3.13
N GLU A 15 26.17 8.27 4.38
CA GLU A 15 27.55 8.59 4.75
C GLU A 15 28.19 7.40 5.44
N GLU A 16 29.46 7.13 5.11
CA GLU A 16 30.26 6.09 5.74
C GLU A 16 30.87 6.65 7.04
N GLY A 17 30.63 5.97 8.16
CA GLY A 17 31.13 6.40 9.47
C GLY A 17 30.63 5.51 10.61
N THR A 18 31.53 5.23 11.56
CA THR A 18 31.26 4.30 12.67
C THR A 18 30.10 4.74 13.57
N ASP A 19 29.86 6.05 13.71
CA ASP A 19 28.72 6.58 14.46
C ASP A 19 27.39 6.52 13.68
N VAL A 20 27.44 6.63 12.34
CA VAL A 20 26.27 6.48 11.47
C VAL A 20 25.82 5.02 11.45
N GLU A 21 26.75 4.06 11.40
CA GLU A 21 26.42 2.63 11.49
C GLU A 21 25.76 2.27 12.82
N LYS A 22 26.27 2.80 13.95
CA LYS A 22 25.65 2.61 15.26
C LYS A 22 24.24 3.19 15.29
N TYR A 23 24.04 4.37 14.70
CA TYR A 23 22.73 4.99 14.58
C TYR A 23 21.77 4.14 13.74
N VAL A 24 22.18 3.68 12.56
CA VAL A 24 21.37 2.83 11.68
C VAL A 24 21.00 1.52 12.37
N LYS A 25 21.94 0.86 13.06
CA LYS A 25 21.64 -0.36 13.85
C LYS A 25 20.60 -0.09 14.94
N LYS A 26 20.66 1.06 15.61
CA LYS A 26 19.67 1.44 16.64
C LYS A 26 18.31 1.79 16.03
N LEU A 27 18.29 2.47 14.90
CA LEU A 27 17.07 2.76 14.16
C LEU A 27 16.42 1.45 13.68
N GLN A 28 17.17 0.56 13.06
CA GLN A 28 16.69 -0.76 12.64
C GLN A 28 16.14 -1.57 13.82
N ALA A 29 16.78 -1.54 14.99
CA ALA A 29 16.27 -2.22 16.17
C ALA A 29 14.90 -1.68 16.62
N VAL A 30 14.66 -0.37 16.53
CA VAL A 30 13.35 0.23 16.82
C VAL A 30 12.31 -0.19 15.78
N LEU A 31 12.67 -0.16 14.49
CA LEU A 31 11.75 -0.55 13.42
C LEU A 31 11.35 -2.04 13.51
N MET A 32 12.32 -2.92 13.79
CA MET A 32 12.06 -4.36 14.00
C MET A 32 11.20 -4.62 15.23
N ALA A 33 11.40 -3.90 16.33
CA ALA A 33 10.59 -4.05 17.54
C ALA A 33 9.13 -3.64 17.34
N ASN A 34 8.84 -2.81 16.33
CA ASN A 34 7.51 -2.30 16.01
C ASN A 34 6.87 -2.96 14.78
N ASP A 35 7.49 -4.02 14.24
CA ASP A 35 7.04 -4.70 13.01
C ASP A 35 6.74 -3.70 11.88
N GLU A 36 7.71 -2.80 11.63
CA GLU A 36 7.51 -1.68 10.70
C GLU A 36 7.22 -2.12 9.26
N GLU A 37 7.66 -3.31 8.85
CA GLU A 37 7.37 -3.85 7.52
C GLU A 37 5.86 -4.06 7.34
N SER A 38 5.21 -4.72 8.30
CA SER A 38 3.76 -4.93 8.32
C SER A 38 3.02 -3.61 8.49
N LEU A 39 3.45 -2.76 9.44
CA LEU A 39 2.83 -1.46 9.69
C LEU A 39 2.89 -0.54 8.45
N SER A 40 4.01 -0.52 7.73
CA SER A 40 4.14 0.26 6.50
C SER A 40 3.25 -0.26 5.37
N TYR A 41 3.03 -1.57 5.31
CA TYR A 41 2.11 -2.17 4.37
C TYR A 41 0.67 -1.71 4.65
N ASP A 42 0.25 -1.81 5.91
CA ASP A 42 -1.09 -1.44 6.38
C ASP A 42 -1.35 0.06 6.16
N ILE A 43 -0.40 0.95 6.54
CA ILE A 43 -0.47 2.39 6.26
C ILE A 43 -0.68 2.69 4.77
N ILE A 44 0.02 1.99 3.88
CA ILE A 44 -0.15 2.21 2.43
C ILE A 44 -1.49 1.67 1.94
N GLU A 45 -2.00 0.59 2.52
CA GLU A 45 -3.31 0.01 2.21
C GLU A 45 -4.45 0.88 2.71
N ASP A 46 -4.53 1.15 4.01
CA ASP A 46 -5.57 1.96 4.63
C ASP A 46 -5.56 3.39 4.05
N GLY A 47 -4.38 3.99 3.88
CA GLY A 47 -4.26 5.27 3.18
C GLY A 47 -4.71 5.22 1.71
N SER A 48 -4.65 4.06 1.04
CA SER A 48 -5.21 3.90 -0.31
C SER A 48 -6.73 3.76 -0.33
N ILE A 49 -7.32 3.23 0.74
CA ILE A 49 -8.78 3.04 0.90
C ILE A 49 -9.42 4.36 1.33
N ASP A 50 -8.99 4.91 2.45
CA ASP A 50 -9.60 6.10 3.08
C ASP A 50 -9.05 7.40 2.49
N GLY A 51 -7.85 7.36 1.93
CA GLY A 51 -7.14 8.52 1.36
C GLY A 51 -6.18 9.19 2.33
N GLU A 52 -6.35 8.92 3.62
CA GLU A 52 -5.57 9.43 4.72
C GLU A 52 -5.32 8.32 5.74
N VAL A 53 -4.21 8.41 6.44
CA VAL A 53 -3.90 7.53 7.57
C VAL A 53 -2.94 8.24 8.51
N PHE A 54 -3.04 7.91 9.79
CA PHE A 54 -2.27 8.54 10.84
C PHE A 54 -1.34 7.54 11.50
N GLU A 55 -0.16 8.01 11.85
CA GLU A 55 0.82 7.24 12.61
C GLU A 55 1.22 8.03 13.84
N TYR A 56 1.16 7.38 15.00
CA TYR A 56 1.48 7.94 16.30
C TYR A 56 2.74 7.32 16.85
N TYR A 57 3.61 8.15 17.41
CA TYR A 57 4.85 7.71 18.07
C TYR A 57 4.78 8.03 19.55
N TYR A 58 5.08 7.05 20.39
CA TYR A 58 5.07 7.23 21.85
C TYR A 58 6.18 6.41 22.51
N PHE A 59 6.42 6.70 23.78
CA PHE A 59 7.23 5.82 24.63
C PHE A 59 6.30 4.93 25.43
N ASP A 60 6.58 3.62 25.48
CA ASP A 60 5.90 2.71 26.38
C ASP A 60 6.33 2.91 27.84
N GLU A 61 5.75 2.12 28.75
CA GLU A 61 6.07 2.14 30.18
C GLU A 61 7.55 1.81 30.47
N ASP A 62 8.19 1.03 29.59
CA ASP A 62 9.61 0.65 29.66
C ASP A 62 10.55 1.67 28.98
N GLY A 63 10.01 2.75 28.41
CA GLY A 63 10.74 3.79 27.69
C GLY A 63 11.29 3.33 26.33
N GLN A 64 10.76 2.26 25.74
CA GLN A 64 10.96 1.89 24.34
C GLN A 64 10.09 2.76 23.43
N ILE A 65 10.56 2.94 22.20
CA ILE A 65 9.85 3.73 21.20
C ILE A 65 8.83 2.81 20.55
N CYS A 66 7.56 3.18 20.63
CA CYS A 66 6.45 2.45 20.03
C CYS A 66 5.81 3.28 18.92
N ILE A 67 5.32 2.57 17.90
CA ILE A 67 4.63 3.12 16.74
C ILE A 67 3.26 2.47 16.65
N ALA A 68 2.23 3.29 16.45
CA ALA A 68 0.86 2.81 16.24
C ALA A 68 0.23 3.49 15.03
N GLU A 69 -0.49 2.72 14.24
CA GLU A 69 -1.35 3.22 13.16
C GLU A 69 -2.75 3.52 13.69
N PHE A 70 -3.34 4.60 13.17
CA PHE A 70 -4.71 4.98 13.41
C PHE A 70 -5.41 5.33 12.11
N LYS A 71 -6.67 4.90 12.01
CA LYS A 71 -7.49 5.13 10.82
C LYS A 71 -7.92 6.58 10.73
N ALA A 72 -8.21 7.05 9.51
CA ALA A 72 -8.69 8.40 9.29
C ALA A 72 -10.03 8.67 10.01
N ASP A 73 -10.90 7.66 10.12
CA ASP A 73 -12.23 7.79 10.73
C ASP A 73 -12.22 8.18 12.20
N GLU A 74 -11.11 7.97 12.92
CA GLU A 74 -10.94 8.29 14.33
C GLU A 74 -10.01 9.49 14.56
N CYS A 75 -9.43 10.10 13.53
CA CYS A 75 -8.40 11.14 13.66
C CYS A 75 -8.65 12.36 12.75
N ILE A 76 -8.32 13.55 13.26
CA ILE A 76 -8.36 14.82 12.52
C ILE A 76 -7.01 15.52 12.68
N ALA A 77 -6.34 15.83 11.58
CA ALA A 77 -5.16 16.68 11.58
C ALA A 77 -5.53 18.17 11.60
N VAL A 78 -4.92 18.92 12.51
CA VAL A 78 -5.03 20.39 12.57
C VAL A 78 -3.72 21.01 12.09
N TYR A 79 -3.82 21.78 11.00
CA TYR A 79 -2.69 22.45 10.38
C TYR A 79 -2.65 23.95 10.70
N ASP A 80 -1.44 24.49 10.75
CA ASP A 80 -1.21 25.93 10.77
C ASP A 80 -1.67 26.59 9.46
N THR A 81 -2.12 27.83 9.54
CA THR A 81 -2.48 28.69 8.39
C THR A 81 -1.29 29.15 7.55
N THR A 82 -0.07 28.80 7.95
CA THR A 82 1.13 29.13 7.18
C THR A 82 1.19 28.34 5.87
N VAL A 83 1.86 28.89 4.85
CA VAL A 83 1.97 28.28 3.51
C VAL A 83 2.53 26.85 3.53
N LYS A 84 3.37 26.52 4.51
CA LYS A 84 3.94 25.17 4.67
C LYS A 84 2.98 24.17 5.32
N ALA A 85 1.85 24.62 5.87
CA ALA A 85 0.85 23.83 6.60
C ALA A 85 1.52 22.87 7.58
N LYS A 86 2.09 23.42 8.67
CA LYS A 86 2.72 22.61 9.73
C LYS A 86 1.62 21.96 10.56
N LEU A 87 1.75 20.67 10.86
CA LEU A 87 0.85 19.98 11.78
C LEU A 87 1.07 20.53 13.20
N ILE A 88 0.02 21.11 13.80
CA ILE A 88 0.05 21.71 15.15
C ILE A 88 -0.57 20.76 16.17
N ALA A 89 -1.63 20.06 15.78
CA ALA A 89 -2.33 19.13 16.66
C ALA A 89 -2.96 17.98 15.87
N VAL A 90 -3.19 16.86 16.55
CA VAL A 90 -4.06 15.79 16.06
C VAL A 90 -5.16 15.57 17.10
N ILE A 91 -6.40 15.54 16.63
CA ILE A 91 -7.57 15.25 17.46
C ILE A 91 -7.99 13.83 17.14
N ARG A 92 -7.94 12.94 18.13
CA ARG A 92 -8.49 11.59 18.03
C ARG A 92 -9.83 11.53 18.74
N TYR A 93 -10.83 10.90 18.16
CA TYR A 93 -12.11 10.69 18.82
C TYR A 93 -12.61 9.26 18.60
N TYR A 94 -13.16 8.66 19.65
CA TYR A 94 -13.72 7.32 19.60
C TYR A 94 -14.87 7.18 20.59
N THR A 95 -15.72 6.19 20.34
CA THR A 95 -16.86 5.89 21.22
C THR A 95 -16.55 4.67 22.07
N LEU A 96 -16.61 4.85 23.39
CA LEU A 96 -16.49 3.74 24.33
C LEU A 96 -17.90 3.28 24.72
N THR A 97 -18.16 2.01 24.50
CA THR A 97 -19.42 1.37 24.92
C THR A 97 -19.20 0.70 26.26
N ASP A 98 -19.83 1.22 27.31
CA ASP A 98 -19.82 0.56 28.61
C ASP A 98 -20.75 -0.65 28.55
N ALA A 99 -20.16 -1.85 28.57
CA ALA A 99 -20.88 -3.12 28.46
C ALA A 99 -21.91 -3.33 29.59
N THR A 100 -21.72 -2.66 30.74
CA THR A 100 -22.63 -2.80 31.89
C THR A 100 -23.84 -1.87 31.84
N LYS A 101 -23.70 -0.71 31.18
CA LYS A 101 -24.74 0.33 31.13
C LYS A 101 -25.39 0.51 29.76
N ASN A 102 -24.83 -0.12 28.71
CA ASN A 102 -25.23 0.05 27.31
C ASN A 102 -25.29 1.54 26.87
N THR A 103 -24.46 2.37 27.51
CA THR A 103 -24.33 3.79 27.19
C THR A 103 -23.07 4.00 26.38
N LYS A 104 -23.21 4.66 25.22
CA LYS A 104 -22.07 5.10 24.40
C LYS A 104 -21.60 6.46 24.90
N THR A 105 -20.33 6.55 25.26
CA THR A 105 -19.70 7.83 25.63
C THR A 105 -18.64 8.14 24.60
N MET A 106 -18.70 9.34 24.00
CA MET A 106 -17.64 9.80 23.10
C MET A 106 -16.48 10.35 23.94
N LEU A 107 -15.28 9.92 23.60
CA LEU A 107 -14.02 10.39 24.15
C LEU A 107 -13.26 11.09 23.03
N VAL A 108 -12.60 12.19 23.39
CA VAL A 108 -11.80 13.00 22.47
C VAL A 108 -10.43 13.24 23.11
N GLU A 109 -9.37 13.03 22.36
CA GLU A 109 -7.99 13.15 22.77
C GLU A 109 -7.31 14.17 21.86
N VAL A 110 -6.81 15.26 22.42
CA VAL A 110 -6.11 16.31 21.66
C VAL A 110 -4.62 16.20 21.94
N TYR A 111 -3.85 15.92 20.88
CA TYR A 111 -2.41 15.75 20.90
C TYR A 111 -1.74 17.01 20.34
N ASP A 112 -1.15 17.82 21.21
CA ASP A 112 -0.37 19.01 20.84
C ASP A 112 1.14 18.74 20.92
N GLU A 113 1.98 19.72 20.58
CA GLU A 113 3.45 19.59 20.69
C GLU A 113 3.96 19.32 22.12
N GLN A 114 3.16 19.63 23.15
CA GLN A 114 3.61 19.60 24.55
C GLN A 114 2.93 18.53 25.40
N LYS A 115 1.62 18.33 25.25
CA LYS A 115 0.82 17.44 26.10
C LYS A 115 -0.38 16.85 25.36
N ILE A 116 -0.94 15.81 25.95
CA ILE A 116 -2.20 15.20 25.52
C ILE A 116 -3.29 15.72 26.45
N THR A 117 -4.41 16.19 25.88
CA THR A 117 -5.58 16.62 26.64
C THR A 117 -6.73 15.64 26.41
N TYR A 118 -7.23 15.05 27.48
CA TYR A 118 -8.35 14.11 27.44
C TYR A 118 -9.67 14.83 27.72
N LEU A 119 -10.66 14.62 26.85
CA LEU A 119 -11.99 15.21 26.91
C LEU A 119 -13.03 14.09 26.85
N ARG A 120 -14.08 14.20 27.65
CA ARG A 120 -15.23 13.29 27.66
C ARG A 120 -16.49 14.06 27.31
N GLN A 121 -17.36 13.44 26.51
CA GLN A 121 -18.67 14.00 26.24
C GLN A 121 -19.59 13.82 27.44
N GLU A 122 -20.11 14.94 27.96
CA GLU A 122 -21.18 14.98 28.96
C GLU A 122 -22.37 15.77 28.38
N GLY A 123 -23.40 15.05 27.94
CA GLY A 123 -24.52 15.65 27.22
C GLY A 123 -24.09 16.23 25.86
N SER A 124 -24.25 17.54 25.68
CA SER A 124 -23.84 18.26 24.46
C SER A 124 -22.47 18.93 24.57
N ALA A 125 -21.81 18.90 25.74
CA ALA A 125 -20.53 19.56 25.97
C ALA A 125 -19.40 18.54 26.09
N LEU A 126 -18.19 18.96 25.70
CA LEU A 126 -16.95 18.23 25.96
C LEU A 126 -16.32 18.81 27.24
N VAL A 127 -16.15 17.97 28.26
CA VAL A 127 -15.57 18.34 29.55
C VAL A 127 -14.22 17.66 29.70
N LEU A 128 -13.26 18.32 30.35
CA LEU A 128 -11.94 17.75 30.61
C LEU A 128 -12.06 16.53 31.50
N ASP A 129 -11.52 15.41 31.03
CA ASP A 129 -11.54 14.15 31.77
C ASP A 129 -10.40 14.15 32.79
N THR A 130 -10.72 14.52 34.03
CA THR A 130 -9.77 14.52 35.15
C THR A 130 -9.56 13.12 35.76
N GLY A 131 -10.26 12.09 35.25
CA GLY A 131 -10.18 10.72 35.78
C GLY A 131 -9.05 9.88 35.21
N ARG A 132 -8.37 10.35 34.15
CA ARG A 132 -7.21 9.68 33.57
C ARG A 132 -5.92 10.17 34.21
N GLU A 133 -5.04 9.24 34.52
CA GLU A 133 -3.68 9.59 34.92
C GLU A 133 -3.00 10.33 33.78
N GLU A 134 -2.27 11.39 34.12
CA GLU A 134 -1.43 12.11 33.17
C GLU A 134 -0.38 11.12 32.65
N ASN A 135 -0.23 11.02 31.32
CA ASN A 135 0.65 10.02 30.70
C ASN A 135 2.04 10.05 31.37
N PRO A 136 2.52 8.94 31.97
CA PRO A 136 3.79 8.91 32.68
C PRO A 136 4.98 9.21 31.74
N ALA A 137 4.82 8.98 30.45
CA ALA A 137 5.80 9.28 29.42
C ALA A 137 5.65 10.69 28.85
N LEU A 138 6.80 11.38 28.69
CA LEU A 138 6.86 12.72 28.10
C LEU A 138 6.36 12.74 26.65
N HIS A 139 5.30 13.50 26.42
CA HIS A 139 4.73 13.75 25.09
C HIS A 139 5.58 14.71 24.23
N ASN A 140 6.41 15.54 24.87
CA ASN A 140 7.20 16.58 24.20
C ASN A 140 8.44 15.98 23.51
N ILE A 141 8.35 15.80 22.20
CA ILE A 141 9.45 15.35 21.33
C ILE A 141 10.07 16.54 20.62
N THR A 142 11.39 16.66 20.73
CA THR A 142 12.16 17.67 20.01
C THR A 142 12.96 17.04 18.89
N VAL A 143 12.85 17.62 17.70
CA VAL A 143 13.63 17.23 16.52
C VAL A 143 14.69 18.29 16.27
N GLN A 144 15.89 17.84 15.89
CA GLN A 144 16.95 18.73 15.43
C GLN A 144 16.70 19.13 13.98
N ILE A 145 16.64 20.44 13.72
CA ILE A 145 16.51 21.02 12.38
C ILE A 145 17.76 21.86 12.13
N LYS A 146 18.50 21.54 11.06
CA LYS A 146 19.56 22.40 10.54
C LYS A 146 18.90 23.57 9.81
N ASP A 147 19.20 24.81 10.23
CA ASP A 147 18.83 26.00 9.46
C ASP A 147 19.69 26.12 8.19
N GLN A 148 19.33 27.06 7.30
CA GLN A 148 20.08 27.34 6.06
C GLN A 148 21.56 27.70 6.31
N ASP A 149 21.88 28.16 7.52
CA ASP A 149 23.24 28.50 7.97
C ASP A 149 23.96 27.34 8.69
N GLY A 150 23.41 26.12 8.68
CA GLY A 150 24.02 24.94 9.30
C GLY A 150 23.93 24.88 10.83
N LYS A 151 23.30 25.87 11.49
CA LYS A 151 23.05 25.82 12.94
C LYS A 151 21.94 24.83 13.28
N VAL A 152 22.20 23.97 14.26
CA VAL A 152 21.25 22.96 14.75
C VAL A 152 20.34 23.59 15.79
N GLN A 153 19.04 23.70 15.48
CA GLN A 153 18.00 24.11 16.43
C GLN A 153 17.15 22.91 16.85
N GLN A 154 16.84 22.79 18.14
CA GLN A 154 15.84 21.84 18.61
C GLN A 154 14.46 22.49 18.54
N LYS A 155 13.53 21.90 17.78
CA LYS A 155 12.14 22.35 17.70
C LYS A 155 11.19 21.26 18.18
N PRO A 156 10.19 21.59 19.02
CA PRO A 156 9.15 20.65 19.38
C PRO A 156 8.32 20.30 18.13
N VAL A 157 7.93 19.05 18.03
CA VAL A 157 7.12 18.51 16.93
C VAL A 157 6.04 17.63 17.53
N VAL A 158 4.82 17.73 16.98
CA VAL A 158 3.72 16.81 17.31
C VAL A 158 4.17 15.39 16.97
N PRO A 159 4.04 14.42 17.89
CA PRO A 159 4.52 13.05 17.69
C PRO A 159 3.56 12.22 16.83
N TRP A 160 3.13 12.79 15.71
CA TRP A 160 2.23 12.20 14.73
C TRP A 160 2.75 12.47 13.32
N THR A 161 2.54 11.50 12.43
CA THR A 161 2.66 11.67 10.99
C THR A 161 1.30 11.47 10.35
N HIS A 162 0.83 12.49 9.63
CA HIS A 162 -0.34 12.37 8.76
C HIS A 162 0.12 12.04 7.33
N TYR A 163 -0.28 10.87 6.85
CA TYR A 163 -0.04 10.42 5.48
C TYR A 163 -1.26 10.75 4.63
N VAL A 164 -1.02 11.44 3.52
CA VAL A 164 -2.06 11.81 2.55
C VAL A 164 -1.72 11.11 1.24
N ASN A 165 -2.57 10.18 0.81
CA ASN A 165 -2.37 9.37 -0.39
C ASN A 165 -2.40 10.22 -1.66
N ARG A 166 -3.43 11.07 -1.78
CA ARG A 166 -3.58 12.02 -2.89
C ARG A 166 -4.26 13.28 -2.37
N ARG A 167 -3.64 14.44 -2.62
CA ARG A 167 -4.30 15.72 -2.35
C ARG A 167 -5.47 15.92 -3.32
N ARG A 168 -6.61 16.41 -2.82
CA ARG A 168 -7.75 16.77 -3.68
C ARG A 168 -7.31 17.78 -4.74
N LYS A 169 -7.59 17.46 -6.01
CA LYS A 169 -7.04 18.21 -7.16
C LYS A 169 -7.79 19.50 -7.47
N HIS A 170 -9.04 19.68 -7.07
CA HIS A 170 -9.85 20.84 -7.41
C HIS A 170 -10.72 21.27 -6.23
N GLN A 171 -10.30 22.31 -5.53
CA GLN A 171 -11.19 23.13 -4.72
C GLN A 171 -11.08 24.54 -5.30
N GLN A 172 -12.18 25.10 -5.80
CA GLN A 172 -12.20 26.46 -6.39
C GLN A 172 -11.78 27.51 -5.36
N ASN A 173 -12.04 27.25 -4.08
CA ASN A 173 -11.49 27.96 -2.94
C ASN A 173 -10.74 26.92 -2.10
N ARG A 174 -9.45 27.15 -1.80
CA ARG A 174 -8.77 26.35 -0.78
C ARG A 174 -9.46 26.60 0.55
N ASP A 175 -10.05 25.58 1.16
CA ASP A 175 -10.24 25.61 2.60
C ASP A 175 -8.86 25.41 3.23
N ASP A 176 -8.16 26.51 3.51
CA ASP A 176 -6.75 26.54 3.93
C ASP A 176 -6.48 25.82 5.27
N GLY A 177 -7.52 25.33 5.97
CA GLY A 177 -7.42 24.67 7.27
C GLY A 177 -7.42 23.14 7.25
N MET A 178 -7.93 22.48 6.21
CA MET A 178 -8.11 21.02 6.18
C MET A 178 -7.45 20.42 4.94
N VAL A 179 -6.30 19.76 5.14
CA VAL A 179 -5.70 18.94 4.09
C VAL A 179 -6.42 17.59 4.13
N GLU A 180 -7.47 17.44 3.32
CA GLU A 180 -8.16 16.16 3.14
C GLU A 180 -7.60 15.39 1.93
N GLY A 181 -7.24 14.14 2.19
CA GLY A 181 -6.88 13.12 1.25
C GLY A 181 -8.11 12.52 0.57
N MET A 182 -7.84 11.69 -0.42
CA MET A 182 -8.86 11.03 -1.21
C MET A 182 -8.40 9.62 -1.52
N GLY A 183 -9.25 8.64 -1.19
CA GLY A 183 -9.02 7.24 -1.47
C GLY A 183 -8.97 6.96 -2.97
N ASP A 184 -8.27 5.91 -3.38
CA ASP A 184 -8.11 5.54 -4.78
C ASP A 184 -9.45 5.14 -5.43
N LEU A 185 -10.40 4.62 -4.65
CA LEU A 185 -11.69 4.11 -5.14
C LEU A 185 -12.77 5.20 -5.23
N SER A 186 -12.58 6.32 -4.54
CA SER A 186 -13.61 7.37 -4.40
C SER A 186 -14.08 7.94 -5.75
N ASP A 187 -13.15 8.18 -6.68
CA ASP A 187 -13.43 8.64 -8.06
C ASP A 187 -14.14 7.57 -8.92
N LEU A 188 -14.08 6.30 -8.53
CA LEU A 188 -14.48 5.14 -9.35
C LEU A 188 -15.81 4.52 -8.94
N LYS A 189 -16.45 5.03 -7.87
CA LYS A 189 -17.71 4.49 -7.36
C LYS A 189 -18.79 4.40 -8.43
N HIS A 190 -18.92 5.43 -9.27
CA HIS A 190 -19.89 5.45 -10.37
C HIS A 190 -19.66 4.35 -11.42
N LEU A 191 -18.40 4.02 -11.71
CA LEU A 191 -18.04 2.94 -12.63
C LEU A 191 -18.34 1.57 -12.02
N MET A 192 -18.01 1.38 -10.75
CA MET A 192 -18.32 0.14 -10.02
C MET A 192 -19.83 -0.08 -9.93
N ASP A 193 -20.60 0.95 -9.60
CA ASP A 193 -22.06 0.88 -9.55
C ASP A 193 -22.65 0.56 -10.94
N ALA A 194 -22.09 1.13 -12.01
CA ALA A 194 -22.51 0.83 -13.38
C ALA A 194 -22.22 -0.62 -13.79
N ILE A 195 -21.04 -1.15 -13.43
CA ILE A 195 -20.67 -2.55 -13.68
C ILE A 195 -21.60 -3.48 -12.90
N ASN A 196 -21.79 -3.23 -11.60
CA ASN A 196 -22.68 -4.02 -10.76
C ASN A 196 -24.10 -4.05 -11.34
N LYS A 197 -24.63 -2.89 -11.74
CA LYS A 197 -25.95 -2.80 -12.36
C LYS A 197 -26.04 -3.57 -13.68
N ALA A 198 -25.02 -3.49 -14.53
CA ALA A 198 -24.99 -4.21 -15.81
C ALA A 198 -24.93 -5.73 -15.61
N VAL A 199 -24.13 -6.19 -14.65
CA VAL A 199 -24.01 -7.63 -14.32
C VAL A 199 -25.29 -8.16 -13.70
N THR A 200 -25.88 -7.44 -12.73
CA THR A 200 -27.17 -7.81 -12.14
C THR A 200 -28.27 -7.88 -13.19
N GLY A 201 -28.34 -6.88 -14.08
CA GLY A 201 -29.32 -6.89 -15.18
C GLY A 201 -29.20 -8.13 -16.07
N LYS A 202 -27.98 -8.58 -16.38
CA LYS A 202 -27.76 -9.81 -17.16
C LYS A 202 -28.26 -11.06 -16.45
N VAL A 203 -28.02 -11.16 -15.14
CA VAL A 203 -28.49 -12.30 -14.33
C VAL A 203 -30.03 -12.32 -14.25
N ASP A 204 -30.65 -11.16 -14.02
CA ASP A 204 -32.12 -11.04 -13.94
C ASP A 204 -32.80 -11.50 -15.24
N VAL A 205 -32.21 -11.17 -16.39
CA VAL A 205 -32.70 -11.62 -17.69
C VAL A 205 -32.61 -13.15 -17.81
N GLN A 206 -31.51 -13.77 -17.40
CA GLN A 206 -31.37 -15.23 -17.39
C GLN A 206 -32.39 -15.90 -16.47
N GLU A 207 -32.70 -15.31 -15.32
CA GLU A 207 -33.74 -15.82 -14.42
C GLU A 207 -35.13 -15.73 -15.05
N TYR A 208 -35.43 -14.64 -15.75
CA TYR A 208 -36.69 -14.51 -16.48
C TYR A 208 -36.87 -15.60 -17.54
N PHE A 209 -35.81 -15.97 -18.26
CA PHE A 209 -35.85 -17.05 -19.24
C PHE A 209 -36.11 -18.44 -18.63
N LYS A 210 -35.88 -18.65 -17.33
CA LYS A 210 -36.28 -19.89 -16.65
C LYS A 210 -37.80 -20.00 -16.51
N ASN A 211 -38.51 -18.87 -16.44
CA ASN A 211 -39.97 -18.79 -16.26
C ASN A 211 -40.63 -17.95 -17.38
N PRO A 212 -40.59 -18.41 -18.65
CA PRO A 212 -41.15 -17.65 -19.75
C PRO A 212 -42.67 -17.51 -19.59
N LYS A 213 -43.16 -16.28 -19.71
CA LYS A 213 -44.60 -16.01 -19.78
C LYS A 213 -45.08 -16.25 -21.21
N VAL A 214 -46.18 -16.97 -21.36
CA VAL A 214 -46.82 -17.21 -22.66
C VAL A 214 -48.01 -16.25 -22.77
N LEU A 215 -48.10 -15.54 -23.90
CA LEU A 215 -49.28 -14.77 -24.25
C LEU A 215 -50.17 -15.62 -25.16
N PHE A 216 -51.46 -15.66 -24.84
CA PHE A 216 -52.46 -16.25 -25.72
C PHE A 216 -53.20 -15.12 -26.42
N GLU A 217 -53.02 -14.99 -27.73
CA GLU A 217 -53.77 -14.07 -28.59
C GLU A 217 -54.88 -14.82 -29.32
N ASP A 218 -56.09 -14.23 -29.39
CA ASP A 218 -57.28 -14.77 -30.06
C ASP A 218 -57.68 -16.19 -29.63
N LEU A 219 -57.55 -16.52 -28.34
CA LEU A 219 -57.96 -17.82 -27.84
C LEU A 219 -59.43 -17.79 -27.41
N ASP A 220 -60.32 -18.25 -28.30
CA ASP A 220 -61.72 -18.48 -27.95
C ASP A 220 -61.81 -19.70 -27.00
N LEU A 221 -62.39 -19.50 -25.82
CA LEU A 221 -62.58 -20.54 -24.79
C LEU A 221 -63.39 -21.74 -25.29
N ASP A 222 -64.20 -21.52 -26.32
CA ASP A 222 -65.05 -22.52 -26.94
C ASP A 222 -64.24 -23.48 -27.82
N ASP A 223 -63.17 -23.00 -28.46
CA ASP A 223 -62.27 -23.78 -29.32
C ASP A 223 -61.20 -24.56 -28.53
N LEU A 224 -61.09 -24.30 -27.22
CA LEU A 224 -60.11 -24.96 -26.37
C LEU A 224 -60.58 -26.37 -25.96
N ILE A 225 -59.93 -27.40 -26.53
CA ILE A 225 -60.17 -28.80 -26.15
C ILE A 225 -59.27 -29.15 -24.96
N LEU A 226 -59.88 -29.27 -23.78
CA LEU A 226 -59.20 -29.66 -22.54
C LEU A 226 -59.66 -31.05 -22.09
N TYR A 227 -58.72 -31.87 -21.63
CA TYR A 227 -58.99 -33.17 -21.05
C TYR A 227 -58.77 -33.11 -19.52
N ASP A 228 -59.59 -33.83 -18.76
CA ASP A 228 -59.34 -34.02 -17.33
C ASP A 228 -58.16 -34.98 -17.08
N SER A 229 -57.76 -35.16 -15.82
CA SER A 229 -56.68 -36.08 -15.42
C SER A 229 -56.97 -37.56 -15.72
N GLU A 230 -58.20 -37.89 -16.14
CA GLU A 230 -58.68 -39.23 -16.45
C GLU A 230 -58.92 -39.44 -17.96
N GLY A 231 -58.64 -38.41 -18.79
CA GLY A 231 -58.73 -38.47 -20.25
C GLY A 231 -60.10 -38.11 -20.85
N ASN A 232 -61.04 -37.58 -20.06
CA ASN A 232 -62.36 -37.15 -20.57
C ASN A 232 -62.37 -35.69 -21.01
N LEU A 233 -63.13 -35.39 -22.06
CA LEU A 233 -63.25 -34.05 -22.64
C LEU A 233 -64.06 -33.13 -21.72
N ILE A 234 -63.45 -32.03 -21.26
CA ILE A 234 -64.11 -31.02 -20.43
C ILE A 234 -64.92 -30.10 -21.35
N THR A 235 -66.22 -30.33 -21.42
CA THR A 235 -67.16 -29.50 -22.22
C THR A 235 -67.63 -28.24 -21.50
N ASP A 236 -67.52 -28.20 -20.18
CA ASP A 236 -68.11 -27.16 -19.33
C ASP A 236 -67.19 -25.93 -19.17
N VAL A 237 -67.69 -24.75 -19.51
CA VAL A 237 -66.93 -23.48 -19.58
C VAL A 237 -66.35 -23.10 -18.23
N GLU A 238 -67.07 -23.37 -17.13
CA GLU A 238 -66.59 -23.08 -15.77
C GLU A 238 -65.45 -24.02 -15.34
N LYS A 239 -65.51 -25.29 -15.74
CA LYS A 239 -64.43 -26.26 -15.48
C LYS A 239 -63.20 -25.97 -16.34
N LYS A 240 -63.38 -25.55 -17.60
CA LYS A 240 -62.28 -25.05 -18.45
C LYS A 240 -61.57 -23.85 -17.80
N LYS A 241 -62.32 -22.90 -17.24
CA LYS A 241 -61.76 -21.75 -16.48
C LYS A 241 -60.99 -22.19 -15.23
N GLN A 242 -61.54 -23.14 -14.47
CA GLN A 242 -60.86 -23.69 -13.29
C GLN A 242 -59.59 -24.48 -13.64
N TYR A 243 -59.58 -25.18 -14.77
CA TYR A 243 -58.43 -25.92 -15.27
C TYR A 243 -57.29 -24.98 -15.70
N LEU A 244 -57.60 -23.95 -16.49
CA LEU A 244 -56.66 -22.88 -16.83
C LEU A 244 -56.11 -22.17 -15.57
N ALA A 245 -56.99 -21.91 -14.60
CA ALA A 245 -56.62 -21.31 -13.31
C ALA A 245 -55.83 -22.25 -12.38
N LYS A 246 -55.73 -23.55 -12.68
CA LYS A 246 -54.83 -24.50 -11.98
C LYS A 246 -53.51 -24.67 -12.72
N MET A 247 -53.50 -24.50 -14.04
CA MET A 247 -52.31 -24.63 -14.88
C MET A 247 -51.39 -23.40 -14.90
N TRP A 248 -51.83 -22.26 -14.38
CA TRP A 248 -50.98 -21.06 -14.22
C TRP A 248 -49.64 -21.31 -13.50
N SER A 249 -49.54 -22.34 -12.65
CA SER A 249 -48.32 -22.69 -11.92
C SER A 249 -47.43 -23.73 -12.62
N THR A 250 -47.92 -24.39 -13.67
CA THR A 250 -47.20 -25.46 -14.40
C THR A 250 -47.23 -25.12 -15.88
N SER A 251 -46.14 -24.57 -16.40
CA SER A 251 -45.95 -24.03 -17.76
C SER A 251 -46.10 -25.03 -18.93
N GLN A 252 -47.04 -25.97 -18.87
CA GLN A 252 -47.34 -26.93 -19.95
C GLN A 252 -48.78 -26.77 -20.40
N ILE A 253 -49.01 -25.81 -21.30
CA ILE A 253 -50.16 -25.86 -22.21
C ILE A 253 -49.57 -26.00 -23.61
N LEU A 254 -49.59 -27.22 -24.13
CA LEU A 254 -49.63 -27.45 -25.58
C LEU A 254 -51.10 -27.41 -25.95
N VAL A 255 -51.51 -26.46 -26.80
CA VAL A 255 -52.53 -26.60 -27.87
C VAL A 255 -52.99 -25.21 -28.36
N GLY A 256 -53.03 -25.06 -29.69
CA GLY A 256 -53.61 -23.93 -30.41
C GLY A 256 -52.56 -23.11 -31.17
N GLY A 257 -52.65 -23.06 -32.50
CA GLY A 257 -51.62 -22.56 -33.44
C GLY A 257 -51.21 -21.07 -33.35
N LYS A 258 -51.44 -20.39 -32.22
CA LYS A 258 -51.08 -18.98 -31.96
C LYS A 258 -50.55 -18.74 -30.53
N ALA A 259 -49.97 -19.73 -29.86
CA ALA A 259 -49.23 -19.46 -28.63
C ALA A 259 -47.88 -18.81 -28.98
N VAL A 260 -47.74 -17.50 -28.75
CA VAL A 260 -46.47 -16.78 -28.96
C VAL A 260 -45.78 -16.67 -27.59
N PRO A 261 -44.65 -17.35 -27.37
CA PRO A 261 -43.86 -17.12 -26.17
C PRO A 261 -43.41 -15.65 -26.18
N ILE A 262 -43.54 -14.95 -25.05
CA ILE A 262 -43.01 -13.59 -24.92
C ILE A 262 -41.49 -13.72 -24.83
N THR A 263 -40.82 -13.68 -25.97
CA THR A 263 -39.36 -13.62 -26.05
C THR A 263 -38.93 -12.17 -26.12
N TRP A 264 -38.02 -11.75 -25.25
CA TRP A 264 -37.28 -10.52 -25.44
C TRP A 264 -36.17 -10.76 -26.47
N ASP A 265 -35.96 -9.80 -27.39
CA ASP A 265 -34.80 -9.81 -28.27
C ASP A 265 -33.55 -9.53 -27.43
N LEU A 266 -32.83 -10.60 -27.09
CA LEU A 266 -31.66 -10.53 -26.24
C LEU A 266 -30.44 -10.22 -27.11
N GLN A 267 -29.98 -8.97 -27.07
CA GLN A 267 -28.73 -8.58 -27.70
C GLN A 267 -27.53 -8.92 -26.80
N ASP A 268 -27.32 -10.21 -26.53
CA ASP A 268 -26.26 -10.73 -25.64
C ASP A 268 -24.89 -10.11 -25.95
N GLN A 269 -24.56 -9.98 -27.23
CA GLN A 269 -23.29 -9.43 -27.68
C GLN A 269 -23.11 -7.96 -27.28
N HIS A 270 -24.18 -7.16 -27.32
CA HIS A 270 -24.11 -5.74 -26.95
C HIS A 270 -23.89 -5.58 -25.44
N GLU A 271 -24.60 -6.37 -24.63
CA GLU A 271 -24.44 -6.37 -23.16
C GLU A 271 -23.04 -6.83 -22.75
N GLU A 272 -22.55 -7.91 -23.35
CA GLU A 272 -21.21 -8.42 -23.08
C GLU A 272 -20.11 -7.42 -23.50
N ASN A 273 -20.25 -6.79 -24.66
CA ASN A 273 -19.33 -5.74 -25.11
C ASN A 273 -19.36 -4.52 -24.18
N THR A 274 -20.55 -4.16 -23.67
CA THR A 274 -20.70 -3.05 -22.73
C THR A 274 -20.02 -3.37 -21.40
N ILE A 275 -20.23 -4.56 -20.85
CA ILE A 275 -19.57 -5.02 -19.61
C ILE A 275 -18.06 -5.05 -19.80
N ASN A 276 -17.57 -5.63 -20.90
CA ASN A 276 -16.14 -5.69 -21.20
C ASN A 276 -15.51 -4.29 -21.30
N ARG A 277 -16.20 -3.35 -21.97
CA ARG A 277 -15.73 -1.96 -22.08
C ARG A 277 -15.73 -1.22 -20.74
N LEU A 278 -16.72 -1.48 -19.88
CA LEU A 278 -16.75 -0.91 -18.52
C LEU A 278 -15.60 -1.46 -17.66
N ILE A 279 -15.34 -2.77 -17.73
CA ILE A 279 -14.21 -3.41 -17.02
C ILE A 279 -12.88 -2.86 -17.54
N GLU A 280 -12.71 -2.75 -18.86
CA GLU A 280 -11.49 -2.17 -19.46
C GLU A 280 -11.30 -0.72 -19.02
N SER A 281 -12.36 0.10 -19.06
CA SER A 281 -12.31 1.48 -18.55
C SER A 281 -11.98 1.54 -17.06
N LEU A 282 -12.44 0.59 -16.24
CA LEU A 282 -12.10 0.51 -14.82
C LEU A 282 -10.62 0.16 -14.64
N LEU A 283 -10.10 -0.82 -15.36
CA LEU A 283 -8.69 -1.22 -15.29
C LEU A 283 -7.76 -0.07 -15.72
N ASP A 284 -8.11 0.63 -16.80
CA ASP A 284 -7.37 1.78 -17.30
C ASP A 284 -7.35 2.93 -16.29
N GLN A 285 -8.49 3.27 -15.68
CA GLN A 285 -8.56 4.36 -14.69
C GLN A 285 -7.92 3.99 -13.36
N THR A 286 -8.04 2.74 -12.92
CA THR A 286 -7.39 2.26 -11.69
C THR A 286 -5.86 2.13 -11.83
N GLY A 287 -5.39 2.01 -13.08
CA GLY A 287 -4.00 1.67 -13.40
C GLY A 287 -3.67 0.21 -13.05
N THR A 288 -4.68 -0.66 -13.03
CA THR A 288 -4.50 -2.08 -12.70
C THR A 288 -4.05 -2.83 -13.96
N PRO A 289 -2.94 -3.58 -13.91
CA PRO A 289 -2.43 -4.29 -15.07
C PRO A 289 -3.42 -5.36 -15.53
N HIS A 290 -3.73 -5.37 -16.82
CA HIS A 290 -4.62 -6.35 -17.41
C HIS A 290 -3.83 -7.57 -17.89
N LEU A 291 -4.00 -8.70 -17.21
CA LEU A 291 -3.34 -9.96 -17.57
C LEU A 291 -4.33 -10.89 -18.28
N ARG A 292 -4.77 -10.53 -19.50
CA ARG A 292 -5.52 -11.48 -20.35
C ARG A 292 -4.56 -12.41 -21.09
N PRO A 293 -4.84 -13.72 -21.16
CA PRO A 293 -4.01 -14.68 -21.91
C PRO A 293 -3.80 -14.27 -23.37
N ASP A 294 -4.77 -13.59 -23.98
CA ASP A 294 -4.70 -13.17 -25.38
C ASP A 294 -3.67 -12.03 -25.63
N GLN A 295 -3.37 -11.22 -24.61
CA GLN A 295 -2.41 -10.12 -24.70
C GLN A 295 -1.02 -10.53 -24.21
N VAL A 296 -0.97 -11.49 -23.29
CA VAL A 296 0.25 -12.08 -22.74
C VAL A 296 0.55 -13.35 -23.53
N GLY A 297 1.14 -13.20 -24.72
CA GLY A 297 1.55 -14.35 -25.54
C GLY A 297 2.42 -15.36 -24.77
N THR A 298 2.72 -16.52 -25.38
CA THR A 298 3.41 -17.66 -24.74
C THR A 298 4.77 -17.35 -24.09
N ALA A 299 5.39 -16.21 -24.40
CA ALA A 299 6.56 -15.67 -23.70
C ALA A 299 6.56 -14.14 -23.80
N PRO A 300 5.99 -13.40 -22.84
CA PRO A 300 6.02 -11.94 -22.90
C PRO A 300 7.46 -11.45 -22.74
N SER A 301 7.92 -10.60 -23.66
CA SER A 301 9.23 -9.95 -23.53
C SER A 301 9.25 -9.05 -22.30
N GLY A 302 10.43 -8.80 -21.72
CA GLY A 302 10.57 -7.90 -20.57
C GLY A 302 10.06 -6.47 -20.86
N ILE A 303 10.10 -6.05 -22.13
CA ILE A 303 9.51 -4.78 -22.59
C ILE A 303 7.98 -4.84 -22.61
N ALA A 304 7.38 -5.95 -23.06
CA ALA A 304 5.93 -6.11 -23.07
C ALA A 304 5.35 -6.09 -21.64
N LEU A 305 6.00 -6.76 -20.69
CA LEU A 305 5.63 -6.70 -19.28
C LEU A 305 5.70 -5.27 -18.73
N LYS A 306 6.75 -4.51 -19.06
CA LYS A 306 6.85 -3.09 -18.67
C LYS A 306 5.72 -2.25 -19.23
N ILE A 307 5.27 -2.50 -20.46
CA ILE A 307 4.14 -1.79 -21.07
C ILE A 307 2.83 -2.09 -20.32
N ILE A 308 2.56 -3.36 -20.00
CA ILE A 308 1.35 -3.78 -19.27
C ILE A 308 1.30 -3.13 -17.88
N PHE A 309 2.44 -3.07 -17.18
CA PHE A 309 2.52 -2.49 -15.84
C PHE A 309 2.78 -0.98 -15.83
N TYR A 310 2.85 -0.31 -16.98
CA TYR A 310 3.26 1.11 -17.06
C TYR A 310 2.37 2.04 -16.23
N HIS A 311 1.04 1.89 -16.31
CA HIS A 311 0.11 2.70 -15.50
C HIS A 311 0.23 2.40 -14.01
N ALA A 312 0.39 1.12 -13.65
CA ALA A 312 0.64 0.71 -12.27
C ALA A 312 1.95 1.33 -11.74
N ASP A 313 2.97 1.40 -12.57
CA ASP A 313 4.28 1.96 -12.23
C ASP A 313 4.24 3.47 -11.99
N ILE A 314 3.51 4.22 -12.82
CA ILE A 314 3.27 5.65 -12.60
C ILE A 314 2.53 5.88 -11.27
N LYS A 315 1.46 5.11 -11.03
CA LYS A 315 0.68 5.19 -9.79
C LYS A 315 1.55 4.86 -8.57
N ALA A 316 2.38 3.83 -8.69
CA ALA A 316 3.34 3.45 -7.67
C ALA A 316 4.36 4.55 -7.39
N GLY A 317 4.91 5.19 -8.43
CA GLY A 317 5.83 6.32 -8.29
C GLY A 317 5.20 7.51 -7.56
N MET A 318 3.93 7.83 -7.85
CA MET A 318 3.21 8.89 -7.13
C MET A 318 3.03 8.55 -5.64
N LYS A 319 2.62 7.32 -5.32
CA LYS A 319 2.48 6.86 -3.93
C LYS A 319 3.82 6.85 -3.20
N MET A 320 4.88 6.29 -3.79
CA MET A 320 6.23 6.31 -3.22
C MET A 320 6.70 7.73 -2.88
N ARG A 321 6.36 8.72 -3.70
CA ARG A 321 6.68 10.12 -3.41
C ARG A 321 5.91 10.67 -2.21
N HIS A 322 4.61 10.39 -2.12
CA HIS A 322 3.75 10.86 -1.03
C HIS A 322 4.09 10.17 0.30
N TYR A 323 4.09 8.84 0.31
CA TYR A 323 4.45 8.04 1.49
C TYR A 323 5.93 8.18 1.86
N GLY A 324 6.83 8.32 0.88
CA GLY A 324 8.25 8.59 1.14
C GLY A 324 8.51 9.93 1.81
N LYS A 325 7.62 10.93 1.70
CA LYS A 325 7.67 12.14 2.53
C LYS A 325 7.29 11.83 3.99
N GLY A 326 6.27 10.99 4.17
CA GLY A 326 5.82 10.54 5.49
C GLY A 326 6.84 9.65 6.20
N PHE A 327 7.44 8.66 5.52
CA PHE A 327 8.49 7.83 6.12
C PHE A 327 9.77 8.61 6.43
N ARG A 328 10.11 9.65 5.67
CA ARG A 328 11.17 10.59 6.08
C ARG A 328 10.79 11.38 7.34
N ASN A 329 9.50 11.72 7.52
CA ASN A 329 9.02 12.32 8.75
C ASN A 329 9.05 11.32 9.92
N ARG A 330 8.73 10.05 9.68
CA ARG A 330 8.89 8.95 10.64
C ARG A 330 10.31 8.87 11.15
N ILE A 331 11.29 8.73 10.24
CA ILE A 331 12.71 8.72 10.62
C ILE A 331 13.02 9.97 11.44
N ARG A 332 12.63 11.16 10.97
CA ARG A 332 12.87 12.42 11.66
C ARG A 332 12.37 12.42 13.11
N ILE A 333 11.16 11.90 13.38
CA ILE A 333 10.59 11.83 14.73
C ILE A 333 11.32 10.76 15.58
N ILE A 334 11.55 9.57 15.02
CA ILE A 334 12.28 8.49 15.69
C ILE A 334 13.71 8.91 16.04
N THR A 335 14.42 9.61 15.15
CA THR A 335 15.75 10.17 15.45
C THR A 335 15.69 11.16 16.61
N GLY A 336 14.66 12.00 16.67
CA GLY A 336 14.42 12.90 17.79
C GLY A 336 14.25 12.16 19.12
N MET A 337 13.45 11.10 19.12
CA MET A 337 13.25 10.22 20.29
C MET A 337 14.53 9.49 20.70
N LEU A 338 15.27 8.95 19.73
CA LEU A 338 16.54 8.25 19.94
C LEU A 338 17.62 9.18 20.51
N ASN A 339 17.73 10.41 19.99
CA ASN A 339 18.64 11.43 20.48
C ASN A 339 18.35 11.79 21.93
N ARG A 340 17.07 11.85 22.30
CA ARG A 340 16.65 12.08 23.69
C ARG A 340 17.01 10.89 24.60
N LYS A 341 16.75 9.66 24.15
CA LYS A 341 17.02 8.42 24.92
C LYS A 341 18.51 8.20 25.16
N TYR A 342 19.34 8.38 24.14
CA TYR A 342 20.79 8.13 24.20
C TYR A 342 21.63 9.37 24.50
N LYS A 343 21.02 10.56 24.63
CA LYS A 343 21.69 11.85 24.78
C LYS A 343 22.77 12.09 23.70
N LYS A 344 22.53 11.56 22.50
CA LYS A 344 23.39 11.74 21.31
C LYS A 344 22.71 12.69 20.32
N GLN A 345 23.48 13.21 19.36
CA GLN A 345 22.99 14.11 18.31
C GLN A 345 23.20 13.47 16.95
N TRP A 346 22.37 12.48 16.62
CA TRP A 346 22.33 11.90 15.29
C TRP A 346 21.50 12.75 14.34
N ASP A 347 21.94 12.82 13.08
CA ASP A 347 21.20 13.48 12.01
C ASP A 347 20.26 12.50 11.31
N TYR A 348 19.02 12.93 11.07
CA TYR A 348 18.03 12.13 10.36
C TYR A 348 18.34 12.06 8.85
N GLN A 349 19.08 13.03 8.29
CA GLN A 349 19.43 13.07 6.86
C GLN A 349 20.49 12.03 6.46
N ALA A 350 21.17 11.44 7.43
CA ALA A 350 22.14 10.38 7.20
C ALA A 350 21.49 9.08 6.70
N VAL A 351 20.16 8.93 6.78
CA VAL A 351 19.43 7.75 6.35
C VAL A 351 18.47 8.10 5.21
N ASP A 352 18.54 7.34 4.13
CA ASP A 352 17.61 7.44 3.00
C ASP A 352 16.64 6.26 2.97
N VAL A 353 15.45 6.52 2.43
CA VAL A 353 14.35 5.55 2.31
C VAL A 353 14.29 5.04 0.87
N LYS A 354 14.61 3.76 0.68
CA LYS A 354 14.61 3.11 -0.63
C LYS A 354 13.43 2.15 -0.75
N PHE A 355 12.55 2.46 -1.70
CA PHE A 355 11.46 1.57 -2.11
C PHE A 355 11.94 0.63 -3.20
N SER A 356 11.49 -0.62 -3.18
CA SER A 356 11.69 -1.57 -4.27
C SER A 356 10.34 -2.00 -4.85
N LYS A 357 10.23 -1.99 -6.17
CA LYS A 357 9.00 -2.35 -6.89
C LYS A 357 9.01 -3.85 -7.17
N ASN A 358 7.90 -4.52 -6.87
CA ASN A 358 7.75 -5.93 -7.20
C ASN A 358 7.18 -6.08 -8.61
N MET A 359 8.05 -5.98 -9.63
CA MET A 359 7.69 -6.19 -11.02
C MET A 359 8.12 -7.59 -11.48
N PRO A 360 7.26 -8.34 -12.20
CA PRO A 360 7.67 -9.59 -12.82
C PRO A 360 8.72 -9.29 -13.90
N VAL A 361 9.84 -10.00 -13.83
CA VAL A 361 10.99 -9.82 -14.72
C VAL A 361 11.31 -11.13 -15.43
N ASN A 362 11.70 -11.02 -16.70
CA ASN A 362 12.23 -12.17 -17.42
C ASN A 362 13.71 -12.37 -17.06
N LEU A 363 13.99 -13.40 -16.26
CA LEU A 363 15.34 -13.70 -15.77
C LEU A 363 16.32 -14.01 -16.91
N VAL A 364 15.84 -14.63 -18.00
CA VAL A 364 16.69 -15.00 -19.15
C VAL A 364 17.23 -13.75 -19.85
N GLU A 365 16.35 -12.79 -20.15
CA GLU A 365 16.76 -11.53 -20.77
C GLU A 365 17.73 -10.74 -19.88
N MET A 366 17.54 -10.75 -18.55
CA MET A 366 18.45 -10.05 -17.64
C MET A 366 19.83 -10.70 -17.57
N VAL A 367 19.92 -12.03 -17.56
CA VAL A 367 21.22 -12.73 -17.61
C VAL A 367 21.94 -12.44 -18.92
N GLU A 368 21.21 -12.40 -20.04
CA GLU A 368 21.78 -11.98 -21.33
C GLU A 368 22.26 -10.52 -21.34
N ILE A 369 21.56 -9.62 -20.67
CA ILE A 369 21.99 -8.22 -20.52
C ILE A 369 23.26 -8.14 -19.66
N VAL A 370 23.28 -8.82 -18.50
CA VAL A 370 24.42 -8.79 -17.57
C VAL A 370 25.69 -9.39 -18.18
N THR A 371 25.54 -10.46 -18.97
CA THR A 371 26.65 -11.06 -19.72
C THR A 371 27.16 -10.16 -20.84
N LYS A 372 26.29 -9.40 -21.52
CA LYS A 372 26.71 -8.39 -22.51
C LYS A 372 27.41 -7.17 -21.88
N LEU A 373 27.12 -6.87 -20.62
CA LEU A 373 27.73 -5.76 -19.88
C LEU A 373 29.10 -6.10 -19.26
N VAL A 374 29.60 -7.33 -19.43
CA VAL A 374 30.94 -7.73 -19.00
C VAL A 374 31.99 -6.83 -19.67
N GLY A 375 32.77 -6.12 -18.86
CA GLY A 375 33.82 -5.20 -19.32
C GLY A 375 33.40 -3.73 -19.50
N GLN A 376 32.12 -3.40 -19.37
CA GLN A 376 31.62 -2.01 -19.39
C GLN A 376 31.24 -1.47 -18.01
N LEU A 377 30.75 -2.34 -17.11
CA LEU A 377 30.37 -1.99 -15.75
C LEU A 377 31.18 -2.78 -14.73
N SER A 378 31.32 -2.22 -13.54
CA SER A 378 31.92 -2.92 -12.41
C SER A 378 31.13 -4.19 -12.07
N HIS A 379 31.77 -5.16 -11.44
CA HIS A 379 31.08 -6.38 -11.01
C HIS A 379 29.96 -6.07 -10.01
N GLU A 380 30.14 -5.06 -9.15
CA GLU A 380 29.12 -4.64 -8.17
C GLU A 380 27.85 -4.13 -8.83
N GLU A 381 27.99 -3.21 -9.80
CA GLU A 381 26.84 -2.63 -10.50
C GLU A 381 26.08 -3.67 -11.33
N ARG A 382 26.79 -4.66 -11.88
CA ARG A 382 26.15 -5.76 -12.63
C ARG A 382 25.37 -6.72 -11.73
N LEU A 383 25.93 -7.05 -10.57
CA LEU A 383 25.24 -7.87 -9.57
C LEU A 383 24.03 -7.13 -8.98
N ALA A 384 24.13 -5.81 -8.82
CA ALA A 384 23.01 -4.97 -8.38
C ALA A 384 21.82 -4.94 -9.36
N LEU A 385 22.03 -5.26 -10.64
CA LEU A 385 20.95 -5.40 -11.62
C LEU A 385 20.17 -6.71 -11.50
N LEU A 386 20.73 -7.71 -10.80
CA LEU A 386 20.09 -9.01 -10.61
C LEU A 386 19.21 -8.98 -9.35
N PRO A 387 17.89 -9.17 -9.48
CA PRO A 387 16.96 -9.00 -8.37
C PRO A 387 17.02 -10.10 -7.31
N PHE A 388 17.74 -11.20 -7.57
CA PHE A 388 17.94 -12.29 -6.61
C PHE A 388 19.23 -12.17 -5.80
N VAL A 389 20.04 -11.12 -6.02
CA VAL A 389 21.26 -10.87 -5.25
C VAL A 389 20.94 -9.80 -4.19
N ASP A 390 20.75 -10.24 -2.95
CA ASP A 390 20.35 -9.34 -1.85
C ASP A 390 21.41 -8.29 -1.50
N ASP A 391 22.69 -8.69 -1.53
CA ASP A 391 23.83 -7.82 -1.23
C ASP A 391 24.99 -8.00 -2.25
N PRO A 392 25.15 -7.07 -3.20
CA PRO A 392 26.20 -7.12 -4.22
C PRO A 392 27.62 -7.10 -3.64
N ARG A 393 27.82 -6.42 -2.50
CA ARG A 393 29.13 -6.33 -1.82
C ARG A 393 29.53 -7.68 -1.21
N ALA A 394 28.62 -8.32 -0.46
CA ALA A 394 28.87 -9.62 0.15
C ALA A 394 29.04 -10.73 -0.92
N SER A 395 28.29 -10.64 -2.03
CA SER A 395 28.47 -11.59 -3.15
C SER A 395 29.82 -11.43 -3.83
N ARG A 396 30.36 -10.20 -3.92
CA ARG A 396 31.71 -9.96 -4.46
C ARG A 396 32.78 -10.47 -3.53
N GLU A 397 32.65 -10.22 -2.23
CA GLU A 397 33.60 -10.67 -1.21
C GLU A 397 33.74 -12.18 -1.24
N LYS A 398 32.63 -12.93 -1.27
CA LYS A 398 32.64 -14.39 -1.44
C LYS A 398 33.32 -14.85 -2.73
N LEU A 399 33.12 -14.12 -3.83
CA LEU A 399 33.73 -14.45 -5.13
C LEU A 399 35.23 -14.10 -5.17
N LEU A 400 35.68 -13.11 -4.41
CA LEU A 400 37.11 -12.81 -4.23
C LEU A 400 37.75 -13.89 -3.36
N GLU A 401 37.11 -14.28 -2.25
CA GLU A 401 37.55 -15.40 -1.40
C GLU A 401 37.64 -16.70 -2.21
N GLU A 402 36.64 -17.02 -3.04
CA GLU A 402 36.66 -18.20 -3.92
C GLU A 402 37.81 -18.15 -4.94
N GLN A 403 38.08 -16.98 -5.54
CA GLN A 403 39.18 -16.80 -6.49
C GLN A 403 40.56 -16.85 -5.83
N ASP A 404 40.69 -16.29 -4.62
CA ASP A 404 41.93 -16.33 -3.85
C ASP A 404 42.23 -17.76 -3.40
N GLU A 405 41.21 -18.50 -2.94
CA GLU A 405 41.33 -19.93 -2.64
C GLU A 405 41.67 -20.78 -3.87
N GLU A 406 41.10 -20.48 -5.04
CA GLU A 406 41.42 -21.15 -6.29
C GLU A 406 42.82 -20.79 -6.78
N ALA A 407 43.24 -19.53 -6.63
CA ALA A 407 44.59 -19.07 -6.94
C ALA A 407 45.61 -19.73 -6.01
N GLU A 408 45.32 -19.85 -4.71
CA GLU A 408 46.13 -20.59 -3.75
C GLU A 408 46.19 -22.09 -4.09
N ARG A 409 45.06 -22.71 -4.44
CA ARG A 409 45.03 -24.12 -4.89
C ARG A 409 45.84 -24.31 -6.17
N ARG A 410 45.75 -23.38 -7.11
CA ARG A 410 46.50 -23.40 -8.37
C ARG A 410 47.99 -23.17 -8.15
N MET A 411 48.37 -22.29 -7.22
CA MET A 411 49.74 -22.07 -6.79
C MET A 411 50.32 -23.31 -6.08
N ARG A 412 49.55 -23.97 -5.22
CA ARG A 412 49.93 -25.24 -4.56
C ARG A 412 50.15 -26.40 -5.54
N ILE A 413 49.47 -26.39 -6.69
CA ILE A 413 49.63 -27.41 -7.74
C ILE A 413 50.83 -27.11 -8.65
N LEU A 414 51.14 -25.83 -8.89
CA LEU A 414 52.18 -25.41 -9.83
C LEU A 414 53.58 -25.39 -9.20
N ASP A 415 53.71 -25.08 -7.92
CA ASP A 415 55.00 -25.02 -7.22
C ASP A 415 54.87 -25.38 -5.73
N PRO A 416 55.12 -26.65 -5.33
CA PRO A 416 54.95 -27.11 -3.95
C PRO A 416 55.86 -26.43 -2.91
N ASP A 417 56.98 -25.83 -3.34
CA ASP A 417 58.01 -25.27 -2.47
C ASP A 417 57.92 -23.73 -2.29
N ALA A 418 56.98 -23.05 -2.95
CA ALA A 418 56.91 -21.58 -2.94
C ALA A 418 56.21 -20.97 -1.69
N LEU A 419 55.68 -21.80 -0.79
CA LEU A 419 54.91 -21.36 0.39
C LEU A 419 55.68 -21.41 1.73
N GLU A 420 56.89 -21.95 1.77
CA GLU A 420 57.67 -21.97 3.02
C GLU A 420 58.33 -20.62 3.36
N ASN A 421 58.32 -19.65 2.43
CA ASN A 421 58.98 -18.34 2.59
C ASN A 421 58.05 -17.15 2.33
N LYS A 422 56.88 -17.10 2.97
CA LYS A 422 56.16 -15.83 3.17
C LYS A 422 56.14 -15.49 4.66
N GLU A 423 57.06 -14.61 5.06
CA GLU A 423 56.97 -13.93 6.35
C GLU A 423 55.66 -13.11 6.42
N PRO A 424 55.05 -13.00 7.62
CA PRO A 424 53.79 -12.27 7.78
C PRO A 424 54.02 -10.77 7.55
N ILE A 425 53.25 -10.19 6.62
CA ILE A 425 53.14 -8.74 6.46
C ILE A 425 52.41 -8.21 7.70
N TYR A 426 53.15 -7.59 8.62
CA TYR A 426 52.57 -6.75 9.66
C TYR A 426 52.15 -5.42 9.02
N ASP A 427 50.89 -5.08 9.25
CA ASP A 427 50.24 -3.83 8.84
C ASP A 427 50.69 -2.72 9.81
N ASP A 428 51.80 -2.04 9.52
CA ASP A 428 52.22 -0.83 10.23
C ASP A 428 51.90 0.39 9.35
N ALA A 429 50.78 1.03 9.67
CA ALA A 429 50.46 2.38 9.20
C ALA A 429 51.49 3.38 9.79
N PRO A 430 52.01 4.34 9.00
CA PRO A 430 52.98 5.31 9.51
C PRO A 430 52.31 6.33 10.44
N PRO A 431 52.97 6.77 11.53
CA PRO A 431 52.47 7.87 12.34
C PRO A 431 52.69 9.21 11.62
N ASP A 432 51.67 10.05 11.65
CA ASP A 432 51.71 11.45 11.20
C ASP A 432 52.84 12.21 11.92
N ASP A 433 53.77 12.77 11.14
CA ASP A 433 54.88 13.59 11.63
C ASP A 433 54.50 15.08 11.53
N GLU A 434 53.78 15.59 12.54
CA GLU A 434 53.70 17.04 12.82
C GLU A 434 54.81 17.43 13.81
N ASN A 435 56.00 17.75 13.29
CA ASN A 435 56.86 18.78 13.90
C ASN A 435 58.03 19.19 12.99
N SER A 436 57.90 20.33 12.31
CA SER A 436 59.03 21.06 11.74
C SER A 436 59.47 22.15 12.73
N PRO A 437 60.71 22.15 13.22
CA PRO A 437 61.33 23.37 13.73
C PRO A 437 62.23 24.02 12.68
N ASP A 438 62.14 25.34 12.62
CA ASP A 438 63.00 26.26 11.89
C ASP A 438 64.50 25.94 12.01
N GLY A 439 65.22 26.18 10.92
CA GLY A 439 66.69 26.11 10.87
C GLY A 439 67.26 26.87 9.67
N ASP A 440 67.58 28.14 9.90
CA ASP A 440 68.42 28.99 9.05
C ASP A 440 69.75 28.32 8.64
N ALA A 441 70.20 28.65 7.43
CA ALA A 441 71.57 29.09 7.07
C ALA A 441 72.12 28.44 5.78
N ALA A 442 72.10 29.21 4.69
CA ALA A 442 73.26 29.52 3.83
C ALA A 442 72.91 30.63 2.84
#